data_AF-A0A177HLY8-F1
#
_entry.id   AF-A0A177HLY8-F1
#
_cell.length_a   1.000
_cell.length_b   1.000
_cell.length_c   1.000
_cell.angle_alpha   90.00
_cell.angle_beta   90.00
_cell.angle_gamma   90.00
#
_symmetry.space_group_name_H-M   'P 1'
#
loop_
_entity.id
_entity.type
_entity.pdbx_description
1 polymer ?
#
loop_
_entity_poly.entity_id
_entity_poly.type
_entity_poly.pdbx_seq_one_letter_code
_entity_poly.pdbx_strand_id
1 'polypeptide(L)'
;MDHLAARAEAHERKGAATVASIDADEHLIREAEKIAVALGRMFPGLCEVVLHDLRDPQHAIRAIENNLSGRQVGDSATELGLARIADPEYPSVIQNYPNRFPDGRPVKSTSIGIKNAEGEYIAALCLNLDVSVLSPVTLALSNLVSTDNGHREQPLETLRDRNARELRQEVEARAAERAATPRSLRREDKKELVRQLQRDGYFDSRDAAQTIADLLGVSRATVYNYTK
;
A
#
# COMPACT_ATOMS: atom_id res chain seq x y z
N MET A 1 -2.25 -45.49 -52.31
CA MET A 1 -1.92 -45.91 -50.93
C MET A 1 -1.32 -44.77 -50.10
N ASP A 2 -0.91 -43.64 -50.70
CA ASP A 2 -0.26 -42.53 -49.99
C ASP A 2 -1.16 -41.69 -49.05
N HIS A 3 -2.45 -41.54 -49.36
CA HIS A 3 -3.34 -40.71 -48.54
C HIS A 3 -3.65 -41.28 -47.15
N LEU A 4 -3.56 -42.61 -46.95
CA LEU A 4 -3.76 -43.21 -45.64
C LEU A 4 -2.52 -43.05 -44.74
N ALA A 5 -1.32 -43.21 -45.31
CA ALA A 5 -0.06 -43.04 -44.60
C ALA A 5 0.14 -41.59 -44.12
N ALA A 6 -0.15 -40.61 -44.98
CA ALA A 6 -0.05 -39.19 -44.62
C ALA A 6 -1.04 -38.77 -43.51
N ARG A 7 -2.23 -39.39 -43.44
CA ARG A 7 -3.21 -39.13 -42.37
C ARG A 7 -2.80 -39.77 -41.04
N ALA A 8 -2.16 -40.95 -41.09
CA ALA A 8 -1.63 -41.62 -39.89
C ALA A 8 -0.46 -40.83 -39.28
N GLU A 9 0.49 -40.38 -40.11
CA GLU A 9 1.62 -39.56 -39.65
C GLU A 9 1.19 -38.21 -39.07
N ALA A 10 0.17 -37.56 -39.64
CA ALA A 10 -0.38 -36.31 -39.12
C ALA A 10 -1.07 -36.51 -37.76
N HIS A 11 -1.78 -37.64 -37.58
CA HIS A 11 -2.41 -37.98 -36.30
C HIS A 11 -1.37 -38.29 -35.21
N GLU A 12 -0.30 -39.00 -35.58
CA GLU A 12 0.80 -39.36 -34.67
C GLU A 12 1.62 -38.13 -34.25
N ARG A 13 1.94 -37.22 -35.18
CA ARG A 13 2.58 -35.93 -34.86
C ARG A 13 1.72 -35.04 -33.98
N LYS A 14 0.39 -35.00 -34.23
CA LYS A 14 -0.54 -34.24 -33.39
C LYS A 14 -0.62 -34.83 -31.98
N GLY A 15 -0.67 -36.15 -31.84
CA GLY A 15 -0.62 -36.83 -30.55
C GLY A 15 0.68 -36.55 -29.78
N ALA A 16 1.83 -36.63 -30.44
CA ALA A 16 3.13 -36.32 -29.82
C ALA A 16 3.24 -34.86 -29.37
N ALA A 17 2.73 -33.91 -30.15
CA ALA A 17 2.72 -32.49 -29.78
C ALA A 17 1.80 -32.21 -28.58
N THR A 18 0.62 -32.83 -28.51
CA THR A 18 -0.29 -32.71 -27.35
C THR A 18 0.32 -33.31 -26.08
N VAL A 19 0.98 -34.46 -26.17
CA VAL A 19 1.66 -35.07 -25.01
C VAL A 19 2.82 -34.18 -24.53
N ALA A 20 3.58 -33.59 -25.45
CA ALA A 20 4.67 -32.68 -25.11
C ALA A 20 4.18 -31.38 -24.42
N SER A 21 3.03 -30.82 -24.83
CA SER A 21 2.47 -29.63 -24.17
C SER A 21 1.94 -29.96 -22.77
N ILE A 22 1.29 -31.11 -22.59
CA ILE A 22 0.82 -31.57 -21.27
C ILE A 22 2.00 -31.74 -20.29
N ASP A 23 3.11 -32.30 -20.76
CA ASP A 23 4.33 -32.47 -19.95
C ASP A 23 4.97 -31.12 -19.58
N ALA A 24 4.97 -30.15 -20.50
CA ALA A 24 5.45 -28.80 -20.25
C ALA A 24 4.59 -28.06 -19.21
N ASP A 25 3.26 -28.17 -19.33
CA ASP A 25 2.32 -27.57 -18.37
C ASP A 25 2.50 -28.17 -16.97
N GLU A 26 2.61 -29.49 -16.89
CA GLU A 26 2.86 -30.21 -15.64
C GLU A 26 4.20 -29.80 -15.01
N HIS A 27 5.25 -29.61 -15.83
CA HIS A 27 6.53 -29.09 -15.34
C HIS A 27 6.39 -27.69 -14.71
N LEU A 28 5.70 -26.76 -15.40
CA LEU A 28 5.44 -25.42 -14.87
C LEU A 28 4.68 -25.46 -13.54
N ILE A 29 3.65 -26.30 -13.46
CA ILE A 29 2.83 -26.45 -12.24
C ILE A 29 3.66 -27.00 -11.09
N ARG A 30 4.54 -27.98 -11.34
CA ARG A 30 5.46 -28.51 -10.32
C ARG A 30 6.46 -27.48 -9.81
N GLU A 31 7.00 -26.64 -10.68
CA GLU A 31 7.87 -25.55 -10.23
C GLU A 31 7.09 -24.50 -9.42
N ALA A 32 5.85 -24.19 -9.81
CA ALA A 32 4.96 -23.33 -9.04
C ALA A 32 4.60 -23.93 -7.67
N GLU A 33 4.45 -25.25 -7.57
CA GLU A 33 4.20 -25.97 -6.31
C GLU A 33 5.33 -25.76 -5.32
N LYS A 34 6.60 -25.78 -5.76
CA LYS A 34 7.75 -25.47 -4.89
C LYS A 34 7.67 -24.05 -4.34
N ILE A 35 7.27 -23.09 -5.16
CA ILE A 35 7.09 -21.68 -4.76
C ILE A 35 5.94 -21.58 -3.75
N ALA A 36 4.82 -22.24 -4.01
CA ALA A 36 3.66 -22.25 -3.12
C ALA A 36 4.04 -22.78 -1.73
N VAL A 37 4.73 -23.93 -1.69
CA VAL A 37 5.22 -24.56 -0.46
C VAL A 37 6.19 -23.64 0.28
N ALA A 38 7.16 -23.04 -0.43
CA ALA A 38 8.13 -22.14 0.17
C ALA A 38 7.48 -20.89 0.79
N LEU A 39 6.56 -20.25 0.06
CA LEU A 39 5.84 -19.06 0.55
C LEU A 39 4.96 -19.38 1.75
N GLY A 40 4.24 -20.49 1.73
CA GLY A 40 3.42 -20.93 2.85
C GLY A 40 4.26 -21.15 4.10
N ARG A 41 5.35 -21.92 3.98
CA ARG A 41 6.26 -22.18 5.11
C ARG A 41 6.98 -20.93 5.62
N MET A 42 7.19 -19.93 4.76
CA MET A 42 7.79 -18.66 5.15
C MET A 42 6.87 -17.80 6.03
N PHE A 43 5.54 -17.94 5.89
CA PHE A 43 4.54 -17.14 6.62
C PHE A 43 3.51 -18.02 7.37
N PRO A 44 3.96 -18.84 8.33
CA PRO A 44 3.11 -19.83 8.99
C PRO A 44 1.95 -19.16 9.74
N GLY A 45 0.74 -19.67 9.54
CA GLY A 45 -0.48 -19.18 10.21
C GLY A 45 -0.91 -17.75 9.83
N LEU A 46 -0.20 -17.09 8.92
CA LEU A 46 -0.44 -15.71 8.50
C LEU A 46 -0.99 -15.63 7.07
N CYS A 47 -0.39 -16.38 6.15
CA CYS A 47 -0.74 -16.37 4.73
C CYS A 47 -1.08 -17.78 4.26
N GLU A 48 -2.35 -18.02 3.90
CA GLU A 48 -2.72 -19.22 3.18
C GLU A 48 -2.25 -19.10 1.73
N VAL A 49 -1.58 -20.15 1.24
CA VAL A 49 -1.08 -20.22 -0.14
C VAL A 49 -1.72 -21.40 -0.82
N VAL A 50 -2.42 -21.16 -1.93
CA VAL A 50 -3.15 -22.20 -2.68
C VAL A 50 -2.67 -22.20 -4.11
N LEU A 51 -2.21 -23.36 -4.58
CA LEU A 51 -1.94 -23.60 -6.00
C LEU A 51 -3.14 -24.36 -6.59
N HIS A 52 -3.70 -23.80 -7.64
CA HIS A 52 -4.75 -24.39 -8.46
C HIS A 52 -4.16 -24.92 -9.77
N ASP A 53 -4.44 -26.17 -10.12
CA ASP A 53 -4.36 -26.71 -11.48
C ASP A 53 -5.69 -26.40 -12.18
N LEU A 54 -5.67 -25.51 -13.17
CA LEU A 54 -6.88 -25.07 -13.86
C LEU A 54 -7.27 -25.98 -15.03
N ARG A 55 -6.45 -27.00 -15.34
CA ARG A 55 -6.74 -28.00 -16.38
C ARG A 55 -7.85 -28.97 -15.94
N ASP A 56 -8.01 -29.19 -14.63
CA ASP A 56 -9.15 -29.87 -14.01
C ASP A 56 -9.86 -28.95 -13.00
N PRO A 57 -10.79 -28.08 -13.45
CA PRO A 57 -11.46 -27.14 -12.56
C PRO A 57 -12.36 -27.80 -11.50
N GLN A 58 -12.72 -29.07 -11.64
CA GLN A 58 -13.51 -29.77 -10.62
C GLN A 58 -12.64 -30.25 -9.45
N HIS A 59 -11.34 -30.48 -9.70
CA HIS A 59 -10.36 -30.89 -8.69
C HIS A 59 -9.14 -29.97 -8.68
N ALA A 60 -9.39 -28.67 -8.67
CA ALA A 60 -8.38 -27.68 -8.99
C ALA A 60 -7.29 -27.53 -7.93
N ILE A 61 -7.59 -27.66 -6.62
CA ILE A 61 -6.52 -27.46 -5.62
C ILE A 61 -5.48 -28.56 -5.73
N ARG A 62 -4.29 -28.18 -6.18
CA ARG A 62 -3.12 -29.05 -6.32
C ARG A 62 -2.27 -29.08 -5.06
N ALA A 63 -2.13 -27.93 -4.39
CA ALA A 63 -1.42 -27.78 -3.12
C ALA A 63 -2.02 -26.64 -2.29
N ILE A 64 -1.98 -26.78 -0.97
CA ILE A 64 -2.41 -25.76 -0.02
C ILE A 64 -1.50 -25.76 1.20
N GLU A 65 -0.99 -24.58 1.56
CA GLU A 65 -0.20 -24.34 2.76
C GLU A 65 -0.90 -23.33 3.66
N ASN A 66 -0.75 -23.51 4.99
CA ASN A 66 -1.47 -22.75 6.00
C ASN A 66 -2.97 -22.71 5.71
N ASN A 67 -3.66 -23.87 5.71
CA ASN A 67 -5.09 -23.95 5.42
C ASN A 67 -5.93 -23.14 6.43
N LEU A 68 -6.26 -21.91 6.08
CA LEU A 68 -7.05 -20.97 6.89
C LEU A 68 -8.51 -20.92 6.43
N SER A 69 -8.75 -21.26 5.17
CA SER A 69 -10.07 -21.28 4.53
C SER A 69 -10.86 -22.56 4.80
N GLY A 70 -10.19 -23.64 5.23
CA GLY A 70 -10.80 -24.97 5.43
C GLY A 70 -10.90 -25.80 4.15
N ARG A 71 -10.35 -25.31 3.03
CA ARG A 71 -10.32 -26.01 1.74
C ARG A 71 -9.29 -27.14 1.73
N GLN A 72 -9.40 -28.07 0.80
CA GLN A 72 -8.53 -29.25 0.72
C GLN A 72 -8.00 -29.47 -0.70
N VAL A 73 -6.91 -30.24 -0.80
CA VAL A 73 -6.42 -30.73 -2.09
C VAL A 73 -7.53 -31.51 -2.78
N GLY A 74 -7.78 -31.20 -4.06
CA GLY A 74 -8.88 -31.76 -4.84
C GLY A 74 -10.19 -30.97 -4.79
N ASP A 75 -10.30 -29.88 -4.03
CA ASP A 75 -11.49 -29.01 -4.13
C ASP A 75 -11.52 -28.24 -5.46
N SER A 76 -12.72 -27.89 -5.93
CA SER A 76 -12.96 -27.21 -7.21
C SER A 76 -12.40 -25.79 -7.32
N ALA A 77 -12.21 -25.28 -8.53
CA ALA A 77 -11.85 -23.88 -8.73
C ALA A 77 -12.91 -22.92 -8.16
N THR A 78 -12.49 -21.72 -7.75
CA THR A 78 -13.42 -20.62 -7.44
C THR A 78 -13.85 -19.90 -8.71
N GLU A 79 -14.80 -18.98 -8.59
CA GLU A 79 -15.28 -18.11 -9.67
C GLU A 79 -14.12 -17.36 -10.35
N LEU A 80 -13.09 -16.98 -9.59
CA LEU A 80 -11.90 -16.33 -10.15
C LEU A 80 -11.09 -17.27 -11.05
N GLY A 81 -10.93 -18.53 -10.64
CA GLY A 81 -10.27 -19.55 -11.46
C GLY A 81 -11.08 -19.84 -12.73
N LEU A 82 -12.40 -19.96 -12.61
CA LEU A 82 -13.30 -20.15 -13.74
C LEU A 82 -13.29 -18.97 -14.71
N ALA A 83 -13.21 -17.73 -14.20
CA ALA A 83 -13.10 -16.53 -15.04
C ALA A 83 -11.81 -16.53 -15.88
N ARG A 84 -10.69 -16.98 -15.32
CA ARG A 84 -9.43 -17.16 -16.08
C ARG A 84 -9.53 -18.24 -17.15
N ILE A 85 -10.18 -19.36 -16.84
CA ILE A 85 -10.39 -20.43 -17.82
C ILE A 85 -11.25 -19.92 -18.99
N ALA A 86 -12.25 -19.08 -18.71
CA ALA A 86 -13.18 -18.58 -19.72
C ALA A 86 -12.59 -17.48 -20.62
N ASP A 87 -11.62 -16.70 -20.13
CA ASP A 87 -11.06 -15.55 -20.83
C ASP A 87 -9.53 -15.54 -20.76
N PRO A 88 -8.82 -15.87 -21.86
CA PRO A 88 -7.37 -15.75 -21.92
C PRO A 88 -6.86 -14.34 -21.63
N GLU A 89 -7.62 -13.30 -21.92
CA GLU A 89 -7.23 -11.90 -21.69
C GLU A 89 -7.57 -11.42 -20.27
N TYR A 90 -8.15 -12.28 -19.42
CA TYR A 90 -8.39 -11.98 -18.02
C TYR A 90 -7.08 -11.56 -17.34
N PRO A 91 -7.07 -10.62 -16.38
CA PRO A 91 -5.84 -10.14 -15.77
C PRO A 91 -4.95 -11.25 -15.19
N SER A 92 -3.68 -11.25 -15.62
CA SER A 92 -2.67 -12.22 -15.17
C SER A 92 -2.40 -12.13 -13.69
N VAL A 93 -2.42 -10.93 -13.12
CA VAL A 93 -2.25 -10.72 -11.68
C VAL A 93 -3.32 -9.76 -11.18
N ILE A 94 -4.07 -10.20 -10.17
CA ILE A 94 -4.98 -9.35 -9.41
C ILE A 94 -4.43 -9.27 -7.99
N GLN A 95 -3.97 -8.08 -7.61
CA GLN A 95 -3.20 -7.87 -6.38
C GLN A 95 -4.02 -7.20 -5.29
N ASN A 96 -3.72 -7.56 -4.05
CA ASN A 96 -4.09 -6.81 -2.84
C ASN A 96 -5.60 -6.51 -2.72
N TYR A 97 -6.46 -7.35 -3.29
CA TYR A 97 -7.90 -7.13 -3.26
C TYR A 97 -8.49 -7.59 -1.92
N PRO A 98 -9.58 -6.95 -1.44
CA PRO A 98 -10.25 -7.36 -0.23
C PRO A 98 -11.00 -8.68 -0.46
N ASN A 99 -10.93 -9.58 0.52
CA ASN A 99 -11.61 -10.87 0.52
C ASN A 99 -11.98 -11.28 1.96
N ARG A 100 -12.65 -12.41 2.12
CA ARG A 100 -12.98 -13.00 3.43
C ARG A 100 -12.81 -14.52 3.39
N PHE A 101 -12.32 -15.09 4.49
CA PHE A 101 -12.44 -16.54 4.71
C PHE A 101 -13.90 -16.92 4.98
N PRO A 102 -14.27 -18.21 4.89
CA PRO A 102 -15.64 -18.67 5.15
C PRO A 102 -16.16 -18.33 6.56
N ASP A 103 -15.27 -18.19 7.53
CA ASP A 103 -15.59 -17.76 8.91
C ASP A 103 -15.77 -16.24 9.07
N GLY A 104 -15.61 -15.47 7.98
CA GLY A 104 -15.79 -14.02 7.94
C GLY A 104 -14.54 -13.20 8.24
N ARG A 105 -13.42 -13.83 8.65
CA ARG A 105 -12.15 -13.11 8.89
C ARG A 105 -11.72 -12.32 7.64
N PRO A 106 -11.31 -11.04 7.78
CA PRO A 106 -10.88 -10.22 6.67
C PRO A 106 -9.55 -10.74 6.10
N VAL A 107 -9.49 -10.81 4.77
CA VAL A 107 -8.32 -11.31 4.04
C VAL A 107 -7.91 -10.28 3.00
N LYS A 108 -6.61 -10.08 2.87
CA LYS A 108 -6.02 -9.37 1.74
C LYS A 108 -5.45 -10.40 0.77
N SER A 109 -6.04 -10.51 -0.42
CA SER A 109 -5.75 -11.57 -1.36
C SER A 109 -4.97 -11.07 -2.58
N THR A 110 -4.11 -11.93 -3.13
CA THR A 110 -3.47 -11.77 -4.44
C THR A 110 -3.61 -13.08 -5.20
N SER A 111 -4.00 -13.01 -6.46
CA SER A 111 -4.09 -14.18 -7.34
C SER A 111 -3.28 -13.99 -8.59
N ILE A 112 -2.36 -14.91 -8.86
CA ILE A 112 -1.44 -14.93 -9.99
C ILE A 112 -1.85 -16.07 -10.91
N GLY A 113 -2.30 -15.75 -12.12
CA GLY A 113 -2.58 -16.74 -13.16
C GLY A 113 -1.29 -17.11 -13.88
N ILE A 114 -1.12 -18.41 -14.11
CA ILE A 114 0.06 -18.98 -14.77
C ILE A 114 -0.40 -19.46 -16.15
N LYS A 115 0.23 -18.92 -17.19
CA LYS A 115 -0.04 -19.29 -18.57
C LYS A 115 1.03 -20.23 -19.12
N ASN A 116 0.62 -21.14 -19.99
CA ASN A 116 1.54 -21.91 -20.83
C ASN A 116 2.10 -21.07 -22.00
N ALA A 117 2.92 -21.69 -22.84
CA ALA A 117 3.53 -21.02 -23.99
C ALA A 117 2.49 -20.60 -25.05
N GLU A 118 1.34 -21.27 -25.07
CA GLU A 118 0.20 -21.02 -25.93
C GLU A 118 -0.67 -19.84 -25.44
N GLY A 119 -0.39 -19.31 -24.23
CA GLY A 119 -1.09 -18.15 -23.66
C GLY A 119 -2.36 -18.51 -22.89
N GLU A 120 -2.59 -19.79 -22.61
CA GLU A 120 -3.74 -20.33 -21.90
C GLU A 120 -3.46 -20.45 -20.40
N TYR A 121 -4.45 -20.14 -19.55
CA TYR A 121 -4.31 -20.32 -18.11
C TYR A 121 -4.34 -21.79 -17.71
N ILE A 122 -3.19 -22.31 -17.27
CA ILE A 122 -3.05 -23.71 -16.81
C ILE A 122 -3.07 -23.84 -15.30
N ALA A 123 -2.77 -22.76 -14.57
CA ALA A 123 -2.75 -22.76 -13.12
C ALA A 123 -3.00 -21.37 -12.53
N ALA A 124 -3.25 -21.32 -11.22
CA ALA A 124 -3.27 -20.09 -10.46
C ALA A 124 -2.62 -20.27 -9.09
N LEU A 125 -1.81 -19.30 -8.66
CA LEU A 125 -1.25 -19.20 -7.32
C LEU A 125 -1.99 -18.10 -6.55
N CYS A 126 -2.68 -18.48 -5.48
CA CYS A 126 -3.41 -17.56 -4.62
C CYS A 126 -2.68 -17.38 -3.28
N LEU A 127 -2.54 -16.13 -2.85
CA LEU A 127 -1.99 -15.72 -1.56
C LEU A 127 -3.09 -15.02 -0.78
N ASN A 128 -3.45 -15.56 0.38
CA ASN A 128 -4.56 -15.11 1.20
C ASN A 128 -4.04 -14.73 2.59
N LEU A 129 -3.76 -13.44 2.79
CA LEU A 129 -3.21 -12.92 4.04
C LEU A 129 -4.34 -12.61 5.04
N ASP A 130 -4.37 -13.28 6.19
CA ASP A 130 -5.27 -12.93 7.29
C ASP A 130 -4.83 -11.59 7.89
N VAL A 131 -5.60 -10.52 7.67
CA VAL A 131 -5.25 -9.19 8.21
C VAL A 131 -5.78 -8.98 9.62
N SER A 132 -6.63 -9.89 10.14
CA SER A 132 -7.14 -9.78 11.51
C SER A 132 -6.04 -9.93 12.56
N VAL A 133 -4.97 -10.67 12.24
CA VAL A 133 -3.78 -10.82 13.08
C VAL A 133 -3.07 -9.50 13.40
N LEU A 134 -3.29 -8.45 12.60
CA LEU A 134 -2.72 -7.12 12.81
C LEU A 134 -3.60 -6.25 13.73
N SER A 135 -4.83 -6.66 14.00
CA SER A 135 -5.80 -5.89 14.80
C SER A 135 -5.33 -5.57 16.21
N PRO A 136 -4.63 -6.46 16.95
CA PRO A 136 -4.10 -6.12 18.27
C PRO A 136 -3.08 -4.97 18.23
N VAL A 137 -2.25 -4.91 17.20
CA VAL A 137 -1.27 -3.82 17.02
C VAL A 137 -2.00 -2.52 16.70
N THR A 138 -2.98 -2.57 15.80
CA THR A 138 -3.81 -1.40 15.49
C THR A 138 -4.51 -0.89 16.73
N LEU A 139 -5.13 -1.77 17.52
CA LEU A 139 -5.82 -1.40 18.77
C LEU A 139 -4.86 -0.79 19.80
N ALA A 140 -3.68 -1.37 19.97
CA ALA A 140 -2.66 -0.84 20.88
C ALA A 140 -2.23 0.58 20.48
N LEU A 141 -1.98 0.82 19.19
CA LEU A 141 -1.65 2.14 18.67
C LEU A 141 -2.82 3.12 18.83
N SER A 142 -4.05 2.70 18.48
CA SER A 142 -5.25 3.52 18.65
C SER A 142 -5.46 3.94 20.11
N ASN A 143 -5.25 3.02 21.06
CA ASN A 143 -5.33 3.34 22.48
C ASN A 143 -4.23 4.29 22.92
N LEU A 144 -2.99 4.07 22.45
CA LEU A 144 -1.84 4.89 22.82
C LEU A 144 -1.96 6.35 22.32
N VAL A 145 -2.50 6.55 21.11
CA VAL A 145 -2.68 7.90 20.53
C VAL A 145 -4.03 8.52 20.87
N SER A 146 -4.89 7.81 21.59
CA SER A 146 -6.21 8.33 21.97
C SER A 146 -6.07 9.56 22.86
N THR A 147 -6.91 10.57 22.60
CA THR A 147 -7.02 11.78 23.42
C THR A 147 -8.44 11.91 23.94
N ASP A 148 -8.61 12.25 25.21
CA ASP A 148 -9.93 12.46 25.79
C ASP A 148 -10.50 13.83 25.36
N ASN A 149 -11.71 13.81 24.81
CA ASN A 149 -12.43 15.02 24.42
C ASN A 149 -13.28 15.62 25.57
N GLY A 150 -13.34 14.96 26.73
CA GLY A 150 -14.09 15.39 27.91
C GLY A 150 -13.55 16.64 28.59
N HIS A 151 -12.34 17.08 28.26
CA HIS A 151 -11.70 18.25 28.85
C HIS A 151 -11.94 19.56 28.08
N ARG A 152 -12.91 19.59 27.15
CA ARG A 152 -13.17 20.77 26.29
C ARG A 152 -13.50 22.06 27.03
N GLU A 153 -14.07 21.97 28.23
CA GLU A 153 -14.42 23.13 29.06
C GLU A 153 -13.36 23.46 30.11
N GLN A 154 -12.32 22.63 30.25
CA GLN A 154 -11.25 22.83 31.22
C GLN A 154 -10.10 23.62 30.59
N PRO A 155 -9.51 24.59 31.30
CA PRO A 155 -8.28 25.22 30.83
C PRO A 155 -7.14 24.20 30.90
N LEU A 156 -6.77 23.65 29.75
CA LEU A 156 -5.65 22.71 29.60
C LEU A 156 -4.32 23.44 29.42
N GLU A 157 -3.23 22.80 29.85
CA GLU A 157 -1.88 23.33 29.69
C GLU A 157 -1.53 23.49 28.21
N THR A 158 -1.02 24.67 27.85
CA THR A 158 -0.51 24.97 26.52
C THR A 158 1.00 25.18 26.63
N LEU A 159 1.78 24.16 26.30
CA LEU A 159 3.25 24.21 26.23
C LEU A 159 3.78 24.93 24.97
N ARG A 160 2.93 25.70 24.28
CA ARG A 160 3.36 26.57 23.19
C ARG A 160 3.97 27.82 23.82
N ASP A 161 5.15 28.20 23.35
CA ASP A 161 5.78 29.45 23.72
C ASP A 161 4.82 30.60 23.33
N ARG A 162 4.07 31.14 24.31
CA ARG A 162 3.03 32.16 24.05
C ARG A 162 3.59 33.30 23.21
N ASN A 163 4.84 33.65 23.49
CA ASN A 163 5.64 34.66 22.82
C ASN A 163 5.77 34.40 21.31
N ALA A 164 5.97 33.14 20.87
CA ALA A 164 6.13 32.83 19.44
C ALA A 164 4.79 32.90 18.68
N ARG A 165 3.67 32.56 19.33
CA ARG A 165 2.34 32.68 18.74
C ARG A 165 1.90 34.13 18.63
N GLU A 166 2.09 34.90 19.69
CA GLU A 166 1.80 36.34 19.72
C GLU A 166 2.65 37.08 18.68
N LEU A 167 3.96 36.77 18.60
CA LEU A 167 4.85 37.30 17.56
C LEU A 167 4.37 37.00 16.14
N ARG A 168 3.95 35.76 15.87
CA ARG A 168 3.42 35.38 14.56
C ARG A 168 2.12 36.13 14.23
N GLN A 169 1.21 36.23 15.19
CA GLN A 169 -0.05 36.97 15.02
C GLN A 169 0.19 38.45 14.75
N GLU A 170 1.12 39.08 15.48
CA GLU A 170 1.47 40.48 15.29
C GLU A 170 2.08 40.70 13.89
N VAL A 171 3.04 39.85 13.47
CA VAL A 171 3.64 39.93 12.13
C VAL A 171 2.58 39.77 11.01
N GLU A 172 1.66 38.82 11.17
CA GLU A 172 0.58 38.58 10.19
C GLU A 172 -0.42 39.76 10.15
N ALA A 173 -0.83 40.30 11.30
CA ALA A 173 -1.73 41.45 11.39
C ALA A 173 -1.14 42.70 10.71
N ARG A 174 0.14 43.00 10.97
CA ARG A 174 0.82 44.16 10.37
C ARG A 174 1.07 44.04 8.88
N ALA A 175 1.22 42.81 8.39
CA ALA A 175 1.28 42.57 6.95
C ALA A 175 -0.09 42.78 6.30
N ALA A 176 -1.16 42.30 6.95
CA ALA A 176 -2.53 42.45 6.49
C ALA A 176 -3.00 43.92 6.45
N GLU A 177 -2.58 44.77 7.39
CA GLU A 177 -2.80 46.23 7.36
C GLU A 177 -2.30 46.89 6.05
N ARG A 178 -1.32 46.26 5.40
CA ARG A 178 -0.72 46.71 4.13
C ARG A 178 -1.19 45.90 2.92
N ALA A 179 -2.29 45.14 3.07
CA ALA A 179 -2.81 44.21 2.06
C ALA A 179 -1.75 43.25 1.50
N ALA A 180 -0.83 42.80 2.37
CA ALA A 180 0.31 41.97 1.99
C ALA A 180 0.45 40.76 2.93
N THR A 181 1.26 39.79 2.49
CA THR A 181 1.77 38.72 3.36
C THR A 181 3.12 39.14 3.96
N PRO A 182 3.53 38.61 5.11
CA PRO A 182 4.82 38.96 5.74
C PRO A 182 6.02 38.84 4.78
N ARG A 183 6.03 37.82 3.91
CA ARG A 183 7.10 37.62 2.92
C ARG A 183 7.02 38.58 1.74
N SER A 184 5.83 39.04 1.35
CA SER A 184 5.63 39.95 0.21
C SER A 184 5.78 41.43 0.59
N LEU A 185 5.97 41.77 1.87
CA LEU A 185 6.26 43.12 2.31
C LEU A 185 7.51 43.69 1.60
N ARG A 186 7.46 44.96 1.23
CA ARG A 186 8.64 45.66 0.68
C ARG A 186 9.73 45.75 1.73
N ARG A 187 10.97 45.96 1.29
CA ARG A 187 12.13 46.03 2.19
C ARG A 187 11.95 47.05 3.32
N GLU A 188 11.46 48.25 2.99
CA GLU A 188 11.21 49.30 3.98
C GLU A 188 10.09 48.92 4.95
N ASP A 189 9.02 48.28 4.46
CA ASP A 189 7.91 47.80 5.30
C ASP A 189 8.37 46.68 6.25
N LYS A 190 9.24 45.76 5.79
CA LYS A 190 9.86 44.74 6.64
C LYS A 190 10.77 45.37 7.70
N LYS A 191 11.52 46.41 7.33
CA LYS A 191 12.42 47.11 8.25
C LYS A 191 11.65 47.81 9.37
N GLU A 192 10.57 48.50 9.02
CA GLU A 192 9.72 49.17 10.00
C GLU A 192 9.03 48.18 10.93
N LEU A 193 8.48 47.09 10.39
CA LEU A 193 7.88 46.03 11.19
C LEU A 193 8.86 45.44 12.20
N VAL A 194 10.11 45.14 11.78
CA VAL A 194 11.14 44.62 12.68
C VAL A 194 11.47 45.59 13.82
N ARG A 195 11.54 46.90 13.53
CA ARG A 195 11.79 47.93 14.56
C ARG A 195 10.63 48.09 15.52
N GLN A 196 9.40 48.01 15.02
CA GLN A 196 8.20 48.04 15.84
C GLN A 196 8.17 46.82 16.78
N LEU A 197 8.40 45.60 16.28
CA LEU A 197 8.48 44.39 17.09
C LEU A 197 9.59 44.47 18.16
N GLN A 198 10.70 45.14 17.87
CA GLN A 198 11.75 45.40 18.85
C GLN A 198 11.31 46.40 19.94
N ARG A 199 10.62 47.47 19.57
CA ARG A 199 10.06 48.45 20.52
C ARG A 199 8.99 47.82 21.41
N ASP A 200 8.24 46.86 20.88
CA ASP A 200 7.14 46.18 21.57
C ASP A 200 7.63 44.97 22.42
N GLY A 201 8.95 44.74 22.53
CA GLY A 201 9.53 43.75 23.44
C GLY A 201 9.52 42.30 22.91
N TYR A 202 9.12 42.06 21.65
CA TYR A 202 9.08 40.70 21.09
C TYR A 202 10.47 40.05 20.94
N PHE A 203 11.55 40.83 21.01
CA PHE A 203 12.93 40.36 20.91
C PHE A 203 13.49 39.74 22.20
N ASP A 204 12.76 39.80 23.31
CA ASP A 204 13.23 39.31 24.62
C ASP A 204 13.24 37.78 24.72
N SER A 205 12.62 37.07 23.78
CA SER A 205 12.67 35.60 23.69
C SER A 205 13.89 35.09 22.92
N ARG A 206 14.47 33.97 23.37
CA ARG A 206 15.71 33.37 22.82
C ARG A 206 15.67 33.15 21.29
N ASP A 207 14.50 32.85 20.74
CA ASP A 207 14.31 32.49 19.33
C ASP A 207 13.51 33.53 18.51
N ALA A 208 13.24 34.71 19.07
CA ALA A 208 12.48 35.78 18.41
C ALA A 208 13.07 36.17 17.04
N ALA A 209 14.38 36.43 17.00
CA ALA A 209 15.05 36.89 15.80
C ALA A 209 15.02 35.85 14.68
N GLN A 210 15.08 34.55 15.02
CA GLN A 210 14.97 33.48 14.03
C GLN A 210 13.53 33.34 13.54
N THR A 211 12.55 33.42 14.44
CA THR A 211 11.12 33.36 14.10
C THR A 211 10.72 34.51 13.17
N ILE A 212 11.15 35.74 13.46
CA ILE A 212 10.92 36.91 12.61
C ILE A 212 11.57 36.72 11.23
N ALA A 213 12.79 36.18 11.18
CA ALA A 213 13.50 35.91 9.93
C ALA A 213 12.71 34.94 9.03
N ASP A 214 12.21 33.85 9.60
CA ASP A 214 11.46 32.82 8.86
C ASP A 214 10.10 33.33 8.36
N LEU A 215 9.42 34.15 9.18
CA LEU A 215 8.14 34.79 8.83
C LEU A 215 8.31 35.81 7.70
N LEU A 216 9.34 36.65 7.76
CA LEU A 216 9.60 37.69 6.75
C LEU A 216 10.35 37.16 5.52
N GLY A 217 10.86 35.94 5.57
CA GLY A 217 11.66 35.33 4.49
C GLY A 217 12.99 36.05 4.28
N VAL A 218 13.68 36.38 5.37
CA VAL A 218 15.00 37.03 5.37
C VAL A 218 15.98 36.28 6.26
N SER A 219 17.27 36.62 6.22
CA SER A 219 18.23 36.01 7.14
C SER A 219 18.13 36.61 8.55
N ARG A 220 18.53 35.85 9.56
CA ARG A 220 18.64 36.35 10.95
C ARG A 220 19.56 37.57 11.06
N ALA A 221 20.65 37.61 10.28
CA ALA A 221 21.53 38.78 10.21
C ALA A 221 20.80 40.02 9.63
N THR A 222 19.91 39.82 8.66
CA THR A 222 19.07 40.89 8.09
C THR A 222 18.12 41.47 9.14
N VAL A 223 17.55 40.65 10.02
CA VAL A 223 16.69 41.11 11.12
C VAL A 223 17.47 42.04 12.05
N TYR A 224 18.66 41.65 12.51
CA TYR A 224 19.50 42.54 13.33
C TYR A 224 20.02 43.79 12.60
N ASN A 225 20.12 43.74 11.27
CA ASN A 225 20.44 44.93 10.48
C ASN A 225 19.25 45.89 10.37
N TYR A 226 18.01 45.40 10.51
CA TYR A 226 16.81 46.23 10.51
C TYR A 226 16.55 46.89 11.87
N THR A 227 17.05 46.29 12.95
CA THR A 227 17.04 46.88 14.31
C THR A 227 18.06 48.01 14.51
N LYS A 228 18.95 48.24 13.53
CA LYS A 228 19.87 49.39 13.49
C LYS A 228 19.27 50.54 12.68
#